data_AF-A0A9W9LUQ9-F1
#
_entry.id   AF-A0A9W9LUQ9-F1
#
_cell.length_a   1.000
_cell.length_b   1.000
_cell.length_c   1.000
_cell.angle_alpha   90.00
_cell.angle_beta   90.00
_cell.angle_gamma   90.00
#
_symmetry.space_group_name_H-M   'P 1'
#
loop_
_entity.id
_entity.type
_entity.pdbx_description
1 polymer ?
#
loop_
_entity_poly.entity_id
_entity_poly.type
_entity_poly.pdbx_seq_one_letter_code
_entity_poly.pdbx_strand_id
1 'polypeptide(L)' 'MSAPYPGRQSPEPERQSGPQLNEPPSSGKIAGSSVRPAPEFSHEKADQRDQPLESNPKHILEDIEAAKYKK' A
#
# COMPACT_ATOMS: atom_id res chain seq x y z
N MET A 1 32.62 42.86 19.95
CA MET A 1 31.37 43.54 20.33
C MET A 1 30.32 42.48 20.58
N SER A 2 29.91 42.27 21.83
CA SER A 2 28.81 41.38 22.20
C SER A 2 27.48 42.06 21.91
N ALA A 3 26.49 41.32 21.42
CA ALA A 3 25.16 41.86 21.14
C ALA A 3 24.51 42.39 22.44
N PRO A 4 23.97 43.63 22.46
CA PRO A 4 23.47 44.29 23.68
C PRO A 4 22.17 43.70 24.25
N TYR A 5 21.52 42.80 23.53
CA TYR A 5 20.37 42.06 24.02
C TYR A 5 20.65 40.56 23.79
N PRO A 6 20.91 39.76 24.83
CA PRO A 6 20.90 38.32 24.66
C PRO A 6 19.52 37.99 24.07
N GLY A 7 19.52 37.27 22.94
CA GLY A 7 18.31 36.97 22.20
C GLY A 7 17.22 36.41 23.11
N ARG A 8 15.95 36.60 22.73
CA ARG A 8 14.81 36.03 23.45
C ARG A 8 15.14 34.56 23.74
N GLN A 9 15.31 34.24 25.03
CA GLN A 9 15.55 32.88 25.45
C GLN A 9 14.33 32.07 24.99
N SER A 10 14.54 31.05 24.17
CA SER A 10 13.46 30.20 23.71
C SER A 10 12.74 29.63 24.93
N PRO A 11 11.40 29.52 24.90
CA PRO A 11 10.68 28.83 25.96
C PRO A 11 11.23 27.40 26.10
N GLU A 12 11.12 26.85 27.31
CA GLU A 12 11.52 25.46 27.56
C GLU A 12 10.82 24.53 26.56
N PRO A 13 11.54 23.52 26.03
CA PRO A 13 10.96 22.59 25.07
C PRO A 13 9.78 21.84 25.69
N GLU A 14 8.69 21.72 24.93
CA GLU A 14 7.55 20.91 25.34
C GLU A 14 7.98 19.46 25.50
N ARG A 15 7.70 18.88 26.67
CA ARG A 15 7.93 17.46 26.92
C ARG A 15 6.63 16.72 26.68
N GLN A 16 6.67 15.71 25.81
CA GLN A 16 5.56 14.79 25.64
C GLN A 16 5.23 14.16 27.00
N SER A 17 4.00 14.32 27.48
CA SER A 17 3.52 13.70 28.71
C SER A 17 2.42 12.69 28.38
N GLY A 18 2.38 11.58 29.12
CA GLY A 18 1.34 10.56 28.96
C GLY A 18 1.86 9.19 28.51
N PRO A 19 0.95 8.26 28.20
CA PRO A 19 1.23 6.84 28.03
C PRO A 19 2.31 6.53 26.97
N GLN A 20 2.40 7.37 25.93
CA GLN A 20 3.32 7.22 24.81
C GLN A 20 4.80 7.48 25.14
N LEU A 21 5.14 7.92 26.36
CA LEU A 21 6.53 8.19 26.76
C LEU A 21 7.30 6.90 27.08
N ASN A 22 6.61 5.89 27.64
CA ASN A 22 7.17 4.60 28.04
C ASN A 22 6.40 3.40 27.47
N GLU A 23 5.40 3.64 26.62
CA GLU A 23 4.75 2.56 25.90
C GLU A 23 5.77 1.92 24.95
N PRO A 24 5.96 0.59 25.01
CA PRO A 24 6.68 -0.08 23.95
C PRO A 24 5.98 0.29 22.63
N PRO A 25 6.73 0.60 21.56
CA PRO A 25 6.12 0.91 20.27
C PRO A 25 5.08 -0.17 19.98
N SER A 26 3.84 0.25 19.68
CA SER A 26 2.73 -0.66 19.41
C SER A 26 3.29 -1.82 18.61
N SER A 27 3.27 -3.02 19.19
CA SER A 27 3.58 -4.24 18.45
C SER A 27 2.51 -4.27 17.37
N GLY A 28 2.86 -3.74 16.17
CA GLY A 28 1.95 -3.63 15.05
C GLY A 28 1.28 -4.98 14.87
N LYS A 29 0.04 -5.03 14.36
CA LYS A 29 -0.74 -6.27 14.30
C LYS A 29 0.00 -7.40 13.57
N ILE A 30 0.84 -8.13 14.31
CA ILE A 30 1.45 -9.40 13.94
C ILE A 30 1.09 -10.47 14.97
N ALA A 31 0.21 -10.14 15.93
CA ALA A 31 -0.53 -11.12 16.70
C ALA A 31 -1.44 -11.92 15.73
N GLY A 32 -0.89 -13.01 15.20
CA GLY A 32 -1.54 -13.97 14.32
C GLY A 32 -1.27 -13.79 12.83
N SER A 33 -0.09 -13.32 12.40
CA SER A 33 0.24 -13.13 10.98
C SER A 33 1.36 -14.03 10.43
N SER A 34 1.90 -15.00 11.17
CA SER A 34 2.82 -15.98 10.57
C SER A 34 2.10 -17.19 9.98
N VAL A 35 0.89 -17.55 10.44
CA VAL A 35 0.06 -18.61 9.83
C VAL A 35 -1.41 -18.35 10.18
N ARG A 36 -2.11 -17.50 9.42
CA ARG A 36 -3.56 -17.68 9.33
C ARG A 36 -3.77 -18.77 8.28
N PRO A 37 -4.49 -19.87 8.58
CA PRO A 37 -4.91 -20.76 7.50
C PRO A 37 -5.66 -19.88 6.50
N ALA A 38 -5.27 -19.99 5.24
CA ALA A 38 -5.88 -19.20 4.21
C ALA A 38 -7.40 -19.50 4.24
N PRO A 39 -8.28 -18.49 4.11
CA PRO A 39 -9.73 -18.73 4.14
C PRO A 39 -10.07 -19.80 3.10
N GLU A 40 -11.04 -20.68 3.33
CA GLU A 40 -11.34 -21.82 2.44
C GLU A 40 -11.50 -21.38 0.96
N PHE A 41 -12.05 -20.18 0.75
CA PHE A 41 -12.16 -19.49 -0.55
C PHE A 41 -10.85 -19.21 -1.29
N SER A 42 -9.71 -19.20 -0.60
CA SER A 42 -8.39 -18.95 -1.20
C SER A 42 -7.90 -20.12 -2.04
N HIS A 43 -8.27 -21.34 -1.69
CA HIS A 43 -7.93 -22.54 -2.46
C HIS A 43 -8.81 -22.66 -3.71
N GLU A 44 -10.09 -22.31 -3.61
CA GLU A 44 -11.02 -22.31 -4.77
C GLU A 44 -10.59 -21.33 -5.88
N LYS A 45 -9.96 -20.21 -5.50
CA LYS A 45 -9.39 -19.24 -6.46
C LYS A 45 -8.02 -19.66 -7.00
N ALA A 46 -7.33 -20.58 -6.33
CA ALA A 46 -6.05 -21.09 -6.79
C ALA A 46 -6.20 -21.99 -8.02
N ASP A 47 -7.32 -22.72 -8.14
CA ASP A 47 -7.62 -23.56 -9.32
C ASP A 47 -8.00 -22.72 -10.55
N GLN A 48 -8.34 -21.43 -10.36
CA GLN A 48 -8.61 -20.50 -11.46
C GLN A 48 -7.32 -19.98 -12.15
N ARG A 49 -6.13 -20.33 -11.63
CA ARG A 49 -4.84 -19.96 -12.24
C ARG A 49 -4.56 -20.69 -13.54
N ASP A 50 -5.17 -21.85 -13.76
CA ASP A 50 -5.03 -22.64 -14.98
C ASP A 50 -6.06 -22.24 -16.05
N GLN A 51 -6.93 -21.26 -15.76
CA GLN A 51 -7.79 -20.69 -16.79
C GLN A 51 -6.92 -19.87 -17.73
N PRO A 52 -6.93 -20.17 -19.05
CA PRO A 52 -6.21 -19.34 -20.00
C PRO A 52 -6.77 -17.92 -19.88
N LEU A 53 -5.89 -16.93 -19.67
CA LEU A 53 -6.30 -15.54 -19.75
C LEU A 53 -6.80 -15.33 -21.18
N GLU A 54 -8.11 -15.15 -21.33
CA GLU A 54 -8.72 -14.74 -22.58
C GLU A 54 -7.97 -13.49 -23.06
N SER A 55 -7.50 -13.53 -24.32
CA SER A 55 -6.72 -12.42 -24.86
C SER A 55 -7.54 -11.13 -24.78
N ASN A 56 -6.85 -9.98 -24.73
CA ASN A 56 -7.50 -8.67 -24.77
C ASN A 56 -8.60 -8.64 -25.85
N PRO A 57 -9.75 -8.00 -25.59
CA PRO A 57 -10.82 -7.90 -26.56
C PRO A 57 -10.29 -7.31 -27.86
N LYS A 58 -10.72 -7.88 -28.99
CA LYS A 58 -10.28 -7.45 -30.31
C LYS A 58 -10.56 -5.97 -30.51
N HIS A 59 -9.57 -5.22 -31.00
CA HIS A 59 -9.75 -3.80 -31.24
C HIS A 59 -10.56 -3.57 -32.53
N ILE A 60 -11.55 -2.67 -32.48
CA ILE A 60 -12.46 -2.39 -33.62
C ILE A 60 -11.74 -1.97 -34.91
N LEU A 61 -10.57 -1.34 -34.79
CA LEU A 61 -9.78 -0.92 -35.96
C LEU A 61 -9.24 -2.12 -36.74
N GLU A 62 -8.94 -3.24 -36.07
CA GLU A 62 -8.45 -4.44 -36.75
C GLU A 62 -9.52 -5.04 -37.67
N ASP A 63 -10.80 -4.98 -37.27
CA ASP A 63 -11.91 -5.42 -38.12
C ASP A 63 -12.12 -4.48 -39.31
N ILE A 64 -12.02 -3.16 -39.07
CA ILE A 64 -12.13 -2.15 -40.12
C ILE A 64 -11.00 -2.29 -41.15
N GLU A 65 -9.77 -2.53 -40.70
CA GLU A 65 -8.63 -2.76 -41.58
C GLU A 65 -8.74 -4.09 -42.32
N ALA A 66 -9.09 -5.19 -41.66
CA ALA A 66 -9.30 -6.47 -42.31
C ALA A 66 -10.41 -6.41 -43.37
N ALA A 67 -11.45 -5.60 -43.15
CA ALA A 67 -12.52 -5.37 -44.13
C ALA A 67 -12.03 -4.60 -45.38
N LYS A 68 -11.07 -3.68 -45.24
CA LYS A 68 -10.51 -2.93 -46.39
C LYS A 68 -9.75 -3.83 -47.37
N TYR A 69 -9.17 -4.92 -46.87
CA TYR A 69 -8.34 -5.84 -47.67
C TYR A 69 -9.06 -7.14 -48.05
N LYS A 70 -10.35 -7.30 -47.69
CA LYS A 70 -11.17 -8.41 -48.20
C LYS A 70 -11.58 -8.11 -49.63
N LYS A 71 -11.12 -8.96 -50.54
CA LYS A 71 -11.34 -8.91 -51.99
C LYS A 71 -12.78 -9.25 -52.37
#